data_AF-A0A8T4DGM6-F1
#
_entry.id   AF-A0A8T4DGM6-F1
#
_cell.length_a   1.000
_cell.length_b   1.000
_cell.length_c   1.000
_cell.angle_alpha   90.00
_cell.angle_beta   90.00
_cell.angle_gamma   90.00
#
_symmetry.space_group_name_H-M   'P 1'
#
loop_
_entity.id
_entity.type
_entity.pdbx_description
1 polymer ?
#
loop_
_entity_poly.entity_id
_entity_poly.type
_entity_poly.pdbx_seq_one_letter_code
_entity_poly.pdbx_strand_id
1 'polypeptide(L)'
;MALCVVLMIIILASGCLGGNESEDAWNDEVSDTNDLILAGKTSYEAYEDALDAEQYDIAYLNIDDAIAQYEDALDNLDDLRDVAVDLDKDFLDDYLDAWEGNLNELIDIAYAGKMMALIMEYNYSRENFYDYDTPAANYFNTATASYNNDLLDQAIDNANMAYDHYAEAKGYSDRMVEIGSILEMPHVVDYANMLSASAQYLLDACTNIVNAANLKESDVSQANQYAITVDDLIKSSKSLDEEITDLYDLYPDLYEKTNGMLFWDLFSYYQDIKNSARVAANDYRQDMDDIVEENGDYFK
;
A
#
# COMPACT_ATOMS: atom_id res chain seq x y z
N MET A 1 -7.50 -1.44 -15.51
CA MET A 1 -8.72 -0.67 -15.17
C MET A 1 -8.34 0.79 -15.40
N ALA A 2 -9.04 1.55 -16.24
CA ALA A 2 -8.61 2.93 -16.52
C ALA A 2 -8.89 3.79 -15.28
N LEU A 3 -7.87 4.08 -14.48
CA LEU A 3 -7.93 5.11 -13.45
C LEU A 3 -8.22 6.42 -14.19
N CYS A 4 -9.36 7.04 -13.91
CA CYS A 4 -9.63 8.38 -14.41
C CYS A 4 -8.51 9.28 -13.89
N VAL A 5 -7.74 9.90 -14.78
CA VAL A 5 -6.90 11.07 -14.49
C VAL A 5 -7.83 12.11 -13.86
N VAL A 6 -7.85 12.18 -12.53
CA VAL A 6 -8.65 13.16 -11.80
C VAL A 6 -7.74 14.36 -11.63
N LEU A 7 -8.01 15.40 -12.42
CA LEU A 7 -7.38 16.71 -12.28
C LEU A 7 -7.52 17.14 -10.81
N MET A 8 -6.44 17.05 -10.03
CA MET A 8 -6.40 17.70 -8.73
C MET A 8 -6.29 19.20 -9.02
N ILE A 9 -7.40 19.91 -8.88
CA ILE A 9 -7.44 21.35 -9.10
C ILE A 9 -6.86 21.99 -7.84
N ILE A 10 -5.55 22.13 -7.83
CA ILE A 10 -4.80 22.91 -6.86
C ILE A 10 -5.03 24.38 -7.17
N ILE A 11 -5.51 25.12 -6.18
CA ILE A 11 -5.47 26.58 -6.21
C ILE A 11 -4.30 27.03 -5.35
N LEU A 12 -3.37 27.71 -6.01
CA LEU A 12 -2.46 28.61 -5.34
C LEU A 12 -3.30 29.80 -4.91
N ALA A 13 -3.31 30.12 -3.62
CA ALA A 13 -3.99 31.29 -3.09
C ALA A 13 -3.63 32.52 -3.92
N SER A 14 -4.63 33.20 -4.47
CA SER A 14 -4.51 34.50 -5.15
C SER A 14 -4.42 35.66 -4.15
N GLY A 15 -4.13 35.36 -2.88
CA GLY A 15 -4.33 36.21 -1.72
C GLY A 15 -3.33 37.34 -1.53
N CYS A 16 -2.62 37.79 -2.57
CA CYS A 16 -1.65 38.86 -2.41
C CYS A 16 -2.35 40.16 -1.97
N LEU A 17 -1.99 40.68 -0.80
CA LEU A 17 -2.40 41.98 -0.30
C LEU A 17 -1.43 43.04 -0.81
N GLY A 18 -1.90 44.27 -1.06
CA GLY A 18 -1.02 45.31 -1.58
C GLY A 18 -0.82 46.50 -0.67
N GLY A 19 0.37 46.62 -0.08
CA GLY A 19 0.79 47.78 0.72
C GLY A 19 1.94 47.45 1.66
N ASN A 20 1.89 47.81 2.93
CA ASN A 20 3.05 47.98 3.84
C ASN A 20 3.82 46.68 4.21
N GLU A 21 4.86 46.78 5.06
CA GLU A 21 5.76 45.66 5.46
C GLU A 21 5.01 44.42 6.01
N SER A 22 3.85 44.60 6.66
CA SER A 22 3.01 43.50 7.15
C SER A 22 2.23 42.80 6.03
N GLU A 23 1.87 43.51 4.95
CA GLU A 23 1.24 42.92 3.77
C GLU A 23 2.28 42.21 2.88
N ASP A 24 3.52 42.69 2.84
CA ASP A 24 4.64 41.97 2.21
C ASP A 24 4.93 40.64 2.94
N ALA A 25 4.92 40.64 4.28
CA ALA A 25 5.07 39.41 5.07
C ALA A 25 3.96 38.39 4.80
N TRP A 26 2.70 38.84 4.71
CA TRP A 26 1.58 37.98 4.30
C TRP A 26 1.81 37.37 2.91
N ASN A 27 2.24 38.17 1.94
CA ASN A 27 2.45 37.70 0.58
C ASN A 27 3.57 36.68 0.46
N ASP A 28 4.66 36.88 1.21
CA ASP A 28 5.79 35.95 1.23
C ASP A 28 5.34 34.59 1.80
N GLU A 29 4.62 34.58 2.93
CA GLU A 29 4.12 33.35 3.53
C GLU A 29 3.04 32.66 2.67
N VAL A 30 2.15 33.42 2.03
CA VAL A 30 1.21 32.88 1.03
C VAL A 30 1.96 32.20 -0.12
N SER A 31 3.07 32.80 -0.59
CA SER A 31 3.89 32.22 -1.65
C SER A 31 4.55 30.92 -1.21
N ASP A 32 5.11 30.89 0.01
CA ASP A 32 5.79 29.71 0.53
C ASP A 32 4.81 28.55 0.74
N THR A 33 3.62 28.81 1.30
CA THR A 33 2.53 27.82 1.41
C THR A 33 2.10 27.31 0.03
N ASN A 34 1.95 28.20 -0.95
CA ASN A 34 1.60 27.83 -2.32
C ASN A 34 2.65 26.93 -2.98
N ASP A 35 3.93 27.17 -2.74
CA ASP A 35 5.03 26.33 -3.26
C ASP A 35 4.98 24.91 -2.66
N LEU A 36 4.66 24.78 -1.36
CA LEU A 36 4.45 23.47 -0.72
C LEU A 36 3.25 22.74 -1.32
N ILE A 37 2.11 23.42 -1.50
CA ILE A 37 0.94 22.81 -2.13
C ILE A 37 1.24 22.35 -3.55
N LEU A 38 2.00 23.14 -4.32
CA LEU A 38 2.42 22.76 -5.68
C LEU A 38 3.38 21.56 -5.68
N ALA A 39 4.28 21.48 -4.71
CA ALA A 39 5.13 20.32 -4.50
C ALA A 39 4.28 19.08 -4.19
N GLY A 40 3.34 19.19 -3.25
CA GLY A 40 2.40 18.12 -2.90
C GLY A 40 1.59 17.63 -4.10
N LYS A 41 1.15 18.55 -4.96
CA LYS A 41 0.51 18.20 -6.25
C LYS A 41 1.40 17.31 -7.11
N THR A 42 2.63 17.76 -7.29
CA THR A 42 3.58 17.16 -8.22
C THR A 42 3.91 15.75 -7.76
N SER A 43 4.08 15.56 -6.46
CA SER A 43 4.30 14.26 -5.84
C SER A 43 3.06 13.39 -5.96
N TYR A 44 1.85 13.93 -5.77
CA TYR A 44 0.63 13.15 -6.00
C TYR A 44 0.45 12.72 -7.47
N GLU A 45 0.72 13.61 -8.44
CA GLU A 45 0.69 13.25 -9.87
C GLU A 45 1.71 12.15 -10.19
N ALA A 46 2.92 12.24 -9.62
CA ALA A 46 3.93 11.19 -9.73
C ALA A 46 3.52 9.88 -9.04
N TYR A 47 2.71 9.94 -7.98
CA TYR A 47 2.08 8.76 -7.37
C TYR A 47 1.11 8.09 -8.35
N GLU A 48 0.23 8.85 -9.01
CA GLU A 48 -0.73 8.28 -9.96
C GLU A 48 -0.01 7.63 -11.15
N ASP A 49 1.02 8.27 -11.69
CA ASP A 49 1.87 7.71 -12.75
C ASP A 49 2.57 6.41 -12.32
N ALA A 50 3.11 6.37 -11.10
CA ALA A 50 3.77 5.18 -10.56
C ALA A 50 2.78 4.04 -10.30
N LEU A 51 1.57 4.35 -9.81
CA LEU A 51 0.52 3.38 -9.58
C LEU A 51 0.02 2.76 -10.90
N ASP A 52 -0.18 3.57 -11.93
CA ASP A 52 -0.56 3.10 -13.27
C ASP A 52 0.53 2.22 -13.91
N ALA A 53 1.79 2.42 -13.52
CA ALA A 53 2.92 1.60 -13.91
C ALA A 53 3.15 0.37 -13.01
N GLU A 54 2.27 0.11 -12.02
CA GLU A 54 2.39 -0.96 -11.01
C GLU A 54 3.68 -0.88 -10.19
N GLN A 55 4.25 0.32 -10.04
CA GLN A 55 5.46 0.58 -9.26
C GLN A 55 5.11 0.98 -7.83
N TYR A 56 4.54 0.05 -7.06
CA TYR A 56 3.96 0.33 -5.73
C TYR A 56 4.92 1.01 -4.75
N ASP A 57 6.17 0.56 -4.65
CA ASP A 57 7.15 1.21 -3.75
C ASP A 57 7.43 2.66 -4.14
N ILE A 58 7.46 2.98 -5.43
CA ILE A 58 7.63 4.37 -5.92
C ILE A 58 6.35 5.16 -5.66
N ALA A 59 5.19 4.56 -5.89
CA ALA A 59 3.90 5.17 -5.59
C ALA A 59 3.79 5.55 -4.09
N TYR A 60 4.23 4.67 -3.18
CA TYR A 60 4.24 4.96 -1.74
C TYR A 60 5.16 6.11 -1.36
N LEU A 61 6.36 6.17 -1.94
CA LEU A 61 7.26 7.31 -1.70
C LEU A 61 6.63 8.63 -2.15
N ASN A 62 6.00 8.64 -3.33
CA ASN A 62 5.39 9.83 -3.90
C ASN A 62 4.12 10.29 -3.15
N ILE A 63 3.29 9.35 -2.69
CA ILE A 63 2.07 9.71 -1.93
C ILE A 63 2.41 10.16 -0.51
N ASP A 64 3.42 9.56 0.12
CA ASP A 64 3.91 9.99 1.43
C ASP A 64 4.56 11.37 1.37
N ASP A 65 5.31 11.65 0.30
CA ASP A 65 5.82 13.00 0.05
C ASP A 65 4.68 13.99 -0.20
N ALA A 66 3.65 13.63 -0.98
CA ALA A 66 2.49 14.50 -1.17
C ALA A 66 1.77 14.87 0.13
N ILE A 67 1.55 13.88 1.01
CA ILE A 67 0.97 14.08 2.34
C ILE A 67 1.85 15.03 3.16
N ALA A 68 3.16 14.77 3.22
CA ALA A 68 4.09 15.61 3.97
C ALA A 68 4.11 17.07 3.48
N GLN A 69 4.09 17.30 2.16
CA GLN A 69 4.02 18.66 1.62
C GLN A 69 2.71 19.39 1.99
N TYR A 70 1.58 18.68 2.05
CA TYR A 70 0.32 19.28 2.49
C TYR A 70 0.27 19.51 4.00
N GLU A 71 0.88 18.64 4.80
CA GLU A 71 1.04 18.83 6.25
C GLU A 71 1.96 20.03 6.54
N ASP A 72 3.09 20.17 5.83
CA ASP A 72 3.97 21.34 5.93
C ASP A 72 3.24 22.63 5.51
N ALA A 73 2.37 22.56 4.49
CA ALA A 73 1.55 23.71 4.07
C ALA A 73 0.51 24.12 5.15
N LEU A 74 -0.05 23.16 5.89
CA LEU A 74 -0.92 23.44 7.03
C LEU A 74 -0.16 24.14 8.16
N ASP A 75 1.05 23.68 8.48
CA ASP A 75 1.90 24.32 9.48
C ASP A 75 2.21 25.78 9.10
N ASN A 76 2.44 26.07 7.82
CA ASN A 76 2.60 27.45 7.34
C ASN A 76 1.30 28.29 7.45
N LEU A 77 0.11 27.68 7.34
CA LEU A 77 -1.13 28.41 7.56
C LEU A 77 -1.28 28.89 9.01
N ASP A 78 -0.79 28.11 9.98
CA ASP A 78 -0.78 28.54 11.38
C ASP A 78 0.10 29.77 11.59
N ASP A 79 1.25 29.86 10.92
CA ASP A 79 2.10 31.06 10.93
C ASP A 79 1.41 32.26 10.23
N LEU A 80 0.68 32.01 9.15
CA LEU A 80 -0.14 33.03 8.46
C LEU A 80 -1.25 33.61 9.33
N ARG A 81 -1.80 32.85 10.29
CA ARG A 81 -2.83 33.34 11.22
C ARG A 81 -2.29 34.47 12.10
N ASP A 82 -1.06 34.38 12.56
CA ASP A 82 -0.43 35.44 13.35
C ASP A 82 -0.31 36.74 12.53
N VAL A 83 0.03 36.63 11.23
CA VAL A 83 0.10 37.77 10.31
C VAL A 83 -1.29 38.34 10.02
N ALA A 84 -2.31 37.50 9.87
CA ALA A 84 -3.70 37.94 9.68
C ALA A 84 -4.20 38.80 10.85
N VAL A 85 -3.87 38.40 12.08
CA VAL A 85 -4.21 39.15 13.31
C VAL A 85 -3.58 40.54 13.29
N ASP A 86 -2.30 40.65 12.88
CA ASP A 86 -1.60 41.94 12.80
C ASP A 86 -2.19 42.86 11.71
N LEU A 87 -2.78 42.28 10.67
CA LEU A 87 -3.45 43.03 9.60
C LEU A 87 -4.84 43.55 9.98
N ASP A 88 -5.44 43.06 11.07
CA ASP A 88 -6.74 43.49 11.62
C ASP A 88 -7.87 43.47 10.56
N LYS A 89 -7.91 42.39 9.77
CA LYS A 89 -8.90 42.17 8.70
C LYS A 89 -9.65 40.87 8.95
N ASP A 90 -10.88 40.99 9.45
CA ASP A 90 -11.73 39.85 9.84
C ASP A 90 -11.91 38.78 8.72
N PHE A 91 -11.92 39.19 7.45
CA PHE A 91 -12.08 38.24 6.32
C PHE A 91 -10.87 37.31 6.10
N LEU A 92 -9.69 37.65 6.64
CA LEU A 92 -8.50 36.81 6.51
C LEU A 92 -8.60 35.54 7.37
N ASP A 93 -9.29 35.60 8.50
CA ASP A 93 -9.51 34.43 9.36
C ASP A 93 -10.45 33.43 8.65
N ASP A 94 -11.55 33.93 8.08
CA ASP A 94 -12.46 33.12 7.25
C ASP A 94 -11.75 32.52 6.02
N TYR A 95 -10.82 33.26 5.41
CA TYR A 95 -10.02 32.78 4.27
C TYR A 95 -9.06 31.65 4.67
N LEU A 96 -8.36 31.81 5.80
CA LEU A 96 -7.43 30.80 6.33
C LEU A 96 -8.18 29.55 6.79
N ASP A 97 -9.36 29.69 7.40
CA ASP A 97 -10.23 28.56 7.76
C ASP A 97 -10.66 27.76 6.53
N ALA A 98 -11.07 28.44 5.45
CA ALA A 98 -11.41 27.78 4.20
C ALA A 98 -10.18 27.10 3.56
N TRP A 99 -9.01 27.73 3.62
CA TRP A 99 -7.77 27.16 3.08
C TRP A 99 -7.30 25.94 3.89
N GLU A 100 -7.35 26.00 5.21
CA GLU A 100 -7.08 24.88 6.11
C GLU A 100 -8.04 23.72 5.83
N GLY A 101 -9.33 24.02 5.66
CA GLY A 101 -10.34 23.05 5.23
C GLY A 101 -9.96 22.39 3.91
N ASN A 102 -9.58 23.16 2.89
CA ASN A 102 -9.13 22.62 1.61
C ASN A 102 -7.92 21.68 1.75
N LEU A 103 -6.89 22.08 2.51
CA LEU A 103 -5.67 21.30 2.70
C LEU A 103 -5.92 19.98 3.45
N ASN A 104 -6.73 20.01 4.51
CA ASN A 104 -7.14 18.79 5.21
C ASN A 104 -7.83 17.80 4.27
N GLU A 105 -8.69 18.28 3.37
CA GLU A 105 -9.34 17.42 2.38
C GLU A 105 -8.36 16.90 1.31
N LEU A 106 -7.31 17.65 0.96
CA LEU A 106 -6.22 17.16 0.08
C LEU A 106 -5.42 16.04 0.75
N ILE A 107 -5.14 16.18 2.04
CA ILE A 107 -4.50 15.16 2.87
C ILE A 107 -5.38 13.89 2.91
N ASP A 108 -6.68 14.03 3.13
CA ASP A 108 -7.63 12.90 3.11
C ASP A 108 -7.69 12.20 1.74
N ILE A 109 -7.65 12.96 0.64
CA ILE A 109 -7.55 12.41 -0.72
C ILE A 109 -6.27 11.58 -0.88
N ALA A 110 -5.14 12.10 -0.40
CA ALA A 110 -3.84 11.45 -0.52
C ALA A 110 -3.75 10.18 0.35
N TYR A 111 -4.18 10.25 1.62
CA TYR A 111 -4.27 9.09 2.50
C TYR A 111 -5.20 8.02 1.94
N ALA A 112 -6.40 8.38 1.47
CA ALA A 112 -7.30 7.42 0.84
C ALA A 112 -6.67 6.79 -0.41
N GLY A 113 -5.94 7.56 -1.22
CA GLY A 113 -5.13 7.07 -2.32
C GLY A 113 -4.13 6.00 -1.88
N LYS A 114 -3.32 6.28 -0.87
CA LYS A 114 -2.36 5.33 -0.30
C LYS A 114 -3.01 4.03 0.13
N MET A 115 -4.15 4.11 0.83
CA MET A 115 -4.89 2.93 1.28
C MET A 115 -5.43 2.09 0.12
N MET A 116 -5.96 2.75 -0.92
CA MET A 116 -6.39 2.07 -2.14
C MET A 116 -5.22 1.35 -2.84
N ALA A 117 -4.04 1.98 -2.91
CA ALA A 117 -2.84 1.40 -3.52
C ALA A 117 -2.31 0.18 -2.74
N LEU A 118 -2.33 0.21 -1.40
CA LEU A 118 -2.03 -0.95 -0.55
C LEU A 118 -2.96 -2.13 -0.83
N ILE A 119 -4.26 -1.86 -0.94
CA ILE A 119 -5.25 -2.90 -1.25
C ILE A 119 -5.02 -3.50 -2.64
N MET A 120 -4.66 -2.66 -3.64
CA MET A 120 -4.30 -3.13 -4.98
C MET A 120 -3.06 -4.03 -4.96
N GLU A 121 -2.00 -3.63 -4.26
CA GLU A 121 -0.77 -4.42 -4.16
C GLU A 121 -0.99 -5.75 -3.44
N TYR A 122 -1.81 -5.77 -2.39
CA TYR A 122 -2.15 -7.02 -1.69
C TYR A 122 -2.79 -8.02 -2.65
N ASN A 123 -3.72 -7.54 -3.49
CA ASN A 123 -4.41 -8.39 -4.46
C ASN A 123 -3.48 -8.89 -5.56
N TYR A 124 -2.61 -8.01 -6.04
CA TYR A 124 -1.53 -8.39 -6.96
C TYR A 124 -0.63 -9.47 -6.36
N SER A 125 -0.19 -9.28 -5.11
CA SER A 125 0.67 -10.24 -4.40
C SER A 125 -0.04 -11.58 -4.21
N ARG A 126 -1.32 -11.55 -3.83
CA ARG A 126 -2.13 -12.77 -3.68
C ARG A 126 -2.31 -13.53 -4.99
N GLU A 127 -2.57 -12.86 -6.09
CA GLU A 127 -2.66 -13.51 -7.41
C GLU A 127 -1.33 -14.16 -7.79
N ASN A 128 -0.23 -13.40 -7.68
CA ASN A 128 1.10 -13.90 -8.00
C ASN A 128 1.54 -15.06 -7.08
N PHE A 129 1.18 -15.05 -5.80
CA PHE A 129 1.42 -16.18 -4.90
C PHE A 129 0.95 -17.49 -5.54
N TYR A 130 -0.30 -17.54 -6.02
CA TYR A 130 -0.89 -18.76 -6.59
C TYR A 130 -0.36 -19.10 -7.98
N ASP A 131 0.04 -18.09 -8.77
CA ASP A 131 0.69 -18.28 -10.06
C ASP A 131 2.05 -18.96 -9.92
N TYR A 132 2.76 -18.78 -8.80
CA TYR A 132 4.01 -19.47 -8.49
C TYR A 132 3.80 -20.76 -7.68
N ASP A 133 2.87 -20.80 -6.73
CA ASP A 133 2.60 -21.97 -5.89
C ASP A 133 2.09 -23.18 -6.71
N THR A 134 1.18 -22.93 -7.66
CA THR A 134 0.61 -24.00 -8.51
C THR A 134 1.67 -24.77 -9.32
N PRO A 135 2.56 -24.11 -10.10
CA PRO A 135 3.64 -24.81 -10.79
C PRO A 135 4.66 -25.40 -9.81
N ALA A 136 4.96 -24.74 -8.68
CA ALA A 136 5.86 -25.28 -7.66
C ALA A 136 5.39 -26.65 -7.14
N ALA A 137 4.10 -26.78 -6.84
CA ALA A 137 3.50 -28.03 -6.39
C ALA A 137 3.64 -29.16 -7.44
N ASN A 138 3.51 -28.84 -8.74
CA ASN A 138 3.70 -29.81 -9.81
C ASN A 138 5.14 -30.30 -9.92
N TYR A 139 6.12 -29.38 -9.85
CA TYR A 139 7.53 -29.73 -9.83
C TYR A 139 7.88 -30.54 -8.58
N PHE A 140 7.38 -30.15 -7.40
CA PHE A 140 7.62 -30.84 -6.14
C PHE A 140 7.08 -32.28 -6.14
N ASN A 141 5.86 -32.48 -6.64
CA ASN A 141 5.28 -33.81 -6.81
C ASN A 141 6.10 -34.67 -7.78
N THR A 142 6.59 -34.08 -8.87
CA THR A 142 7.46 -34.76 -9.84
C THR A 142 8.81 -35.11 -9.21
N ALA A 143 9.41 -34.21 -8.43
CA ALA A 143 10.67 -34.44 -7.73
C ALA A 143 10.55 -35.62 -6.77
N THR A 144 9.48 -35.66 -5.97
CA THR A 144 9.19 -36.74 -5.03
C THR A 144 8.99 -38.08 -5.77
N ALA A 145 8.24 -38.08 -6.86
CA ALA A 145 8.03 -39.28 -7.68
C ALA A 145 9.34 -39.79 -8.32
N SER A 146 10.17 -38.89 -8.86
CA SER A 146 11.48 -39.22 -9.42
C SER A 146 12.43 -39.78 -8.37
N TYR A 147 12.46 -39.17 -7.17
CA TYR A 147 13.27 -39.68 -6.05
C TYR A 147 12.87 -41.12 -5.67
N ASN A 148 11.56 -41.40 -5.59
CA ASN A 148 11.04 -42.72 -5.24
C ASN A 148 11.27 -43.79 -6.33
N ASN A 149 11.45 -43.37 -7.59
CA ASN A 149 11.76 -44.24 -8.72
C ASN A 149 13.26 -44.34 -9.02
N ASP A 150 14.13 -43.86 -8.12
CA ASP A 150 15.59 -43.84 -8.26
C ASP A 150 16.09 -43.03 -9.49
N LEU A 151 15.29 -42.06 -9.94
CA LEU A 151 15.66 -41.10 -10.99
C LEU A 151 16.26 -39.83 -10.35
N LEU A 152 17.45 -39.96 -9.75
CA LEU A 152 18.01 -38.96 -8.82
C LEU A 152 18.30 -37.60 -9.46
N ASP A 153 18.90 -37.56 -10.65
CA ASP A 153 19.17 -36.30 -11.36
C ASP A 153 17.85 -35.55 -11.65
N GLN A 154 16.83 -36.29 -12.11
CA GLN A 154 15.51 -35.70 -12.37
C GLN A 154 14.84 -35.21 -11.07
N ALA A 155 15.04 -35.92 -9.96
CA ALA A 155 14.54 -35.49 -8.65
C ALA A 155 15.18 -34.17 -8.21
N ILE A 156 16.50 -34.04 -8.39
CA ILE A 156 17.25 -32.82 -8.08
C ILE A 156 16.78 -31.65 -8.95
N ASP A 157 16.71 -31.85 -10.27
CA ASP A 157 16.29 -30.81 -11.21
C ASP A 157 14.89 -30.27 -10.88
N ASN A 158 13.93 -31.17 -10.65
CA ASN A 158 12.56 -30.75 -10.31
C ASN A 158 12.46 -30.14 -8.91
N ALA A 159 13.25 -30.63 -7.93
CA ALA A 159 13.27 -30.03 -6.60
C ALA A 159 13.83 -28.60 -6.63
N ASN A 160 14.86 -28.33 -7.43
CA ASN A 160 15.39 -26.98 -7.62
C ASN A 160 14.36 -26.06 -8.33
N MET A 161 13.67 -26.56 -9.37
CA MET A 161 12.61 -25.79 -10.02
C MET A 161 11.45 -25.46 -9.06
N ALA A 162 11.04 -26.43 -8.23
CA ALA A 162 10.04 -26.21 -7.19
C ALA A 162 10.52 -25.19 -6.15
N TYR A 163 11.78 -25.31 -5.71
CA TYR A 163 12.40 -24.39 -4.77
C TYR A 163 12.32 -22.94 -5.27
N ASP A 164 12.75 -22.69 -6.51
CA ASP A 164 12.75 -21.33 -7.07
C ASP A 164 11.33 -20.73 -7.09
N HIS A 165 10.31 -21.52 -7.44
CA HIS A 165 8.93 -21.02 -7.46
C HIS A 165 8.34 -20.84 -6.05
N TYR A 166 8.62 -21.75 -5.10
CA TYR A 166 8.19 -21.55 -3.72
C TYR A 166 8.87 -20.34 -3.07
N ALA A 167 10.10 -20.00 -3.47
CA ALA A 167 10.79 -18.81 -2.99
C ALA A 167 10.07 -17.53 -3.45
N GLU A 168 9.67 -17.47 -4.72
CA GLU A 168 8.86 -16.38 -5.26
C GLU A 168 7.48 -16.31 -4.57
N ALA A 169 6.77 -17.44 -4.45
CA ALA A 169 5.49 -17.49 -3.74
C ALA A 169 5.63 -17.01 -2.28
N LYS A 170 6.70 -17.41 -1.59
CA LYS A 170 6.97 -16.93 -0.23
C LYS A 170 7.19 -15.41 -0.22
N GLY A 171 7.94 -14.86 -1.17
CA GLY A 171 8.13 -13.40 -1.29
C GLY A 171 6.81 -12.63 -1.39
N TYR A 172 5.86 -13.13 -2.19
CA TYR A 172 4.54 -12.50 -2.31
C TYR A 172 3.70 -12.61 -1.02
N SER A 173 3.74 -13.75 -0.33
CA SER A 173 3.02 -13.90 0.95
C SER A 173 3.65 -13.07 2.07
N ASP A 174 4.98 -12.93 2.11
CA ASP A 174 5.65 -12.00 3.03
C ASP A 174 5.22 -10.54 2.75
N ARG A 175 5.07 -10.15 1.48
CA ARG A 175 4.56 -8.82 1.12
C ARG A 175 3.11 -8.62 1.55
N MET A 176 2.27 -9.65 1.42
CA MET A 176 0.90 -9.62 1.95
C MET A 176 0.85 -9.43 3.48
N VAL A 177 1.80 -10.01 4.23
CA VAL A 177 1.94 -9.80 5.69
C VAL A 177 2.26 -8.34 6.00
N GLU A 178 3.20 -7.74 5.28
CA GLU A 178 3.59 -6.34 5.45
C GLU A 178 2.39 -5.41 5.20
N ILE A 179 1.71 -5.58 4.06
CA ILE A 179 0.56 -4.77 3.69
C ILE A 179 -0.58 -4.95 4.70
N GLY A 180 -0.88 -6.19 5.09
CA GLY A 180 -1.90 -6.47 6.11
C GLY A 180 -1.58 -5.82 7.46
N SER A 181 -0.31 -5.67 7.79
CA SER A 181 0.15 -5.01 9.02
C SER A 181 -0.03 -3.49 8.93
N ILE A 182 0.30 -2.87 7.77
CA ILE A 182 0.09 -1.44 7.52
C ILE A 182 -1.40 -1.09 7.57
N LEU A 183 -2.25 -1.95 7.01
CA LEU A 183 -3.71 -1.79 7.05
C LEU A 183 -4.33 -2.12 8.43
N GLU A 184 -3.51 -2.55 9.40
CA GLU A 184 -3.93 -2.98 10.74
C GLU A 184 -5.01 -4.07 10.69
N MET A 185 -4.79 -5.11 9.89
CA MET A 185 -5.74 -6.21 9.68
C MET A 185 -5.18 -7.55 10.17
N PRO A 186 -5.33 -7.87 11.47
CA PRO A 186 -4.72 -9.07 12.07
C PRO A 186 -5.08 -10.37 11.35
N HIS A 187 -6.33 -10.53 10.92
CA HIS A 187 -6.77 -11.75 10.23
C HIS A 187 -6.16 -11.92 8.83
N VAL A 188 -5.92 -10.81 8.13
CA VAL A 188 -5.23 -10.79 6.84
C VAL A 188 -3.75 -11.15 7.04
N VAL A 189 -3.15 -10.60 8.09
CA VAL A 189 -1.78 -10.93 8.52
C VAL A 189 -1.64 -12.40 8.89
N ASP A 190 -2.57 -12.95 9.68
CA ASP A 190 -2.57 -14.36 10.09
C ASP A 190 -2.65 -15.28 8.87
N TYR A 191 -3.58 -15.00 7.94
CA TYR A 191 -3.72 -15.75 6.70
C TYR A 191 -2.43 -15.70 5.85
N ALA A 192 -1.87 -14.52 5.63
CA ALA A 192 -0.65 -14.36 4.84
C ALA A 192 0.56 -15.03 5.51
N ASN A 193 0.65 -15.00 6.86
CA ASN A 193 1.67 -15.71 7.62
C ASN A 193 1.56 -17.23 7.44
N MET A 194 0.34 -17.78 7.41
CA MET A 194 0.14 -19.21 7.15
C MET A 194 0.60 -19.60 5.74
N LEU A 195 0.30 -18.78 4.73
CA LEU A 195 0.81 -19.00 3.37
C LEU A 195 2.35 -18.97 3.32
N SER A 196 2.97 -17.96 3.94
CA SER A 196 4.42 -17.82 4.01
C SER A 196 5.08 -19.00 4.73
N ALA A 197 4.50 -19.45 5.85
CA ALA A 197 4.97 -20.61 6.59
C ALA A 197 4.83 -21.91 5.78
N SER A 198 3.71 -22.10 5.07
CA SER A 198 3.50 -23.26 4.20
C SER A 198 4.55 -23.31 3.08
N ALA A 199 4.78 -22.18 2.39
CA ALA A 199 5.82 -22.07 1.37
C ALA A 199 7.22 -22.34 1.94
N GLN A 200 7.53 -21.87 3.16
CA GLN A 200 8.80 -22.17 3.82
C GLN A 200 8.99 -23.66 4.11
N TYR A 201 7.97 -24.37 4.61
CA TYR A 201 8.06 -25.81 4.79
C TYR A 201 8.34 -26.55 3.48
N LEU A 202 7.76 -26.08 2.38
CA LEU A 202 7.95 -26.67 1.05
C LEU A 202 9.33 -26.35 0.46
N LEU A 203 9.91 -25.16 0.72
CA LEU A 203 11.31 -24.83 0.41
C LEU A 203 12.29 -25.76 1.14
N ASP A 204 12.06 -25.96 2.43
CA ASP A 204 12.88 -26.85 3.26
C ASP A 204 12.75 -28.30 2.75
N ALA A 205 11.55 -28.71 2.32
CA ALA A 205 11.31 -30.03 1.74
C ALA A 205 12.07 -30.20 0.41
N CYS A 206 12.05 -29.21 -0.48
CA CYS A 206 12.83 -29.23 -1.72
C CYS A 206 14.32 -29.41 -1.44
N THR A 207 14.87 -28.64 -0.49
CA THR A 207 16.27 -28.73 -0.07
C THR A 207 16.61 -30.14 0.44
N ASN A 208 15.71 -30.75 1.23
CA ASN A 208 15.90 -32.08 1.75
C ASN A 208 15.77 -33.17 0.67
N ILE A 209 14.94 -33.00 -0.36
CA ILE A 209 14.90 -33.91 -1.52
C ILE A 209 16.24 -33.89 -2.25
N VAL A 210 16.82 -32.72 -2.50
CA VAL A 210 18.14 -32.59 -3.14
C VAL A 210 19.22 -33.28 -2.32
N ASN A 211 19.24 -33.05 -1.00
CA ASN A 211 20.20 -33.69 -0.10
C ASN A 211 20.03 -35.22 -0.06
N ALA A 212 18.79 -35.70 0.00
CA ALA A 212 18.48 -37.13 -0.02
C ALA A 212 18.94 -37.78 -1.33
N ALA A 213 18.65 -37.17 -2.47
CA ALA A 213 19.03 -37.68 -3.79
C ALA A 213 20.56 -37.78 -3.94
N ASN A 214 21.30 -36.74 -3.54
CA ASN A 214 22.77 -36.73 -3.61
C ASN A 214 23.44 -37.80 -2.73
N LEU A 215 22.79 -38.24 -1.66
CA LEU A 215 23.35 -39.21 -0.70
C LEU A 215 22.83 -40.63 -0.90
N LYS A 216 21.84 -40.86 -1.76
CA LYS A 216 21.11 -42.13 -1.82
C LYS A 216 22.01 -43.34 -2.10
N GLU A 217 23.08 -43.17 -2.87
CA GLU A 217 24.02 -44.25 -3.18
C GLU A 217 25.20 -44.34 -2.20
N SER A 218 25.59 -43.23 -1.56
CA SER A 218 26.79 -43.15 -0.70
C SER A 218 26.50 -43.31 0.80
N ASP A 219 25.33 -42.84 1.25
CA ASP A 219 24.88 -42.90 2.64
C ASP A 219 23.35 -43.04 2.70
N VAL A 220 22.89 -44.28 2.49
CA VAL A 220 21.46 -44.64 2.51
C VAL A 220 20.80 -44.26 3.84
N SER A 221 21.53 -44.35 4.96
CA SER A 221 20.97 -44.03 6.27
C SER A 221 20.65 -42.54 6.38
N GLN A 222 21.57 -41.68 5.94
CA GLN A 222 21.37 -40.23 5.95
C GLN A 222 20.34 -39.79 4.91
N ALA A 223 20.34 -40.38 3.71
CA ALA A 223 19.33 -40.12 2.68
C ALA A 223 17.90 -40.44 3.19
N ASN A 224 17.73 -41.55 3.92
CA ASN A 224 16.45 -41.90 4.53
C ASN A 224 16.02 -40.91 5.62
N GLN A 225 16.94 -40.33 6.38
CA GLN A 225 16.60 -39.30 7.36
C GLN A 225 16.04 -38.04 6.68
N TYR A 226 16.67 -37.59 5.60
CA TYR A 226 16.16 -36.47 4.81
C TYR A 226 14.76 -36.76 4.24
N ALA A 227 14.53 -37.97 3.73
CA ALA A 227 13.21 -38.36 3.23
C ALA A 227 12.12 -38.35 4.33
N ILE A 228 12.44 -38.79 5.55
CA ILE A 228 11.53 -38.70 6.71
C ILE A 228 11.23 -37.22 7.03
N THR A 229 12.24 -36.36 7.03
CA THR A 229 12.04 -34.92 7.25
C THR A 229 11.16 -34.28 6.18
N VAL A 230 11.30 -34.68 4.92
CA VAL A 230 10.40 -34.24 3.82
C VAL A 230 8.95 -34.60 4.13
N ASP A 231 8.67 -35.84 4.54
CA ASP A 231 7.31 -36.27 4.88
C ASP A 231 6.71 -35.46 6.04
N ASP A 232 7.51 -35.12 7.05
CA ASP A 232 7.05 -34.32 8.18
C ASP A 232 6.77 -32.85 7.78
N LEU A 233 7.62 -32.25 6.94
CA LEU A 233 7.40 -30.90 6.40
C LEU A 233 6.13 -30.82 5.54
N ILE A 234 5.88 -31.84 4.70
CA ILE A 234 4.64 -31.93 3.92
C ILE A 234 3.40 -31.99 4.82
N LYS A 235 3.47 -32.73 5.94
CA LYS A 235 2.36 -32.77 6.90
C LYS A 235 2.13 -31.41 7.57
N SER A 236 3.21 -30.72 7.95
CA SER A 236 3.14 -29.39 8.54
C SER A 236 2.50 -28.38 7.56
N SER A 237 2.91 -28.40 6.29
CA SER A 237 2.28 -27.58 5.24
C SER A 237 0.78 -27.90 5.09
N LYS A 238 0.40 -29.18 4.99
CA LYS A 238 -1.02 -29.58 4.90
C LYS A 238 -1.86 -29.19 6.12
N SER A 239 -1.28 -29.23 7.32
CA SER A 239 -1.96 -28.77 8.54
C SER A 239 -2.29 -27.28 8.44
N LEU A 240 -1.40 -26.48 7.86
CA LEU A 240 -1.68 -25.07 7.60
C LEU A 240 -2.75 -24.88 6.53
N ASP A 241 -2.77 -25.69 5.47
CA ASP A 241 -3.85 -25.62 4.46
C ASP A 241 -5.23 -25.92 5.06
N GLU A 242 -5.29 -26.87 6.01
CA GLU A 242 -6.50 -27.16 6.79
C GLU A 242 -6.88 -25.96 7.68
N GLU A 243 -5.92 -25.36 8.40
CA GLU A 243 -6.17 -24.15 9.22
C GLU A 243 -6.59 -22.94 8.38
N ILE A 244 -6.04 -22.78 7.17
CA ILE A 244 -6.44 -21.76 6.20
C ILE A 244 -7.89 -22.00 5.76
N THR A 245 -8.26 -23.25 5.49
CA THR A 245 -9.63 -23.64 5.13
C THR A 245 -10.59 -23.38 6.30
N ASP A 246 -10.19 -23.73 7.52
CA ASP A 246 -10.96 -23.47 8.74
C ASP A 246 -11.11 -21.97 8.99
N LEU A 247 -10.08 -21.16 8.71
CA LEU A 247 -10.17 -19.70 8.73
C LEU A 247 -11.24 -19.23 7.74
N TYR A 248 -11.20 -19.71 6.49
CA TYR A 248 -12.21 -19.42 5.47
C TYR A 248 -13.63 -19.82 5.92
N ASP A 249 -13.79 -20.94 6.62
CA ASP A 249 -15.09 -21.43 7.08
C ASP A 249 -15.59 -20.73 8.36
N LEU A 250 -14.68 -20.34 9.25
CA LEU A 250 -14.98 -19.63 10.50
C LEU A 250 -15.33 -18.16 10.24
N TYR A 251 -14.74 -17.62 9.18
CA TYR A 251 -14.98 -16.30 8.67
C TYR A 251 -15.27 -16.41 7.17
N PRO A 252 -16.44 -16.93 6.76
CA PRO A 252 -16.83 -16.96 5.35
C PRO A 252 -16.87 -15.53 4.76
N ASP A 253 -17.04 -14.56 5.66
CA ASP A 253 -16.82 -13.13 5.49
C ASP A 253 -15.49 -12.71 6.19
N LEU A 254 -14.30 -13.20 5.78
CA LEU A 254 -12.95 -12.91 6.39
C LEU A 254 -12.46 -11.47 6.20
N TYR A 255 -13.33 -10.59 6.65
CA TYR A 255 -13.68 -9.31 6.08
C TYR A 255 -14.41 -8.49 7.17
N GLU A 256 -14.14 -8.74 8.44
CA GLU A 256 -14.53 -7.88 9.57
C GLU A 256 -13.49 -8.20 10.69
N LYS A 257 -12.77 -7.26 11.32
CA LYS A 257 -12.97 -5.82 11.53
C LYS A 257 -11.65 -5.03 11.57
N THR A 258 -11.60 -4.00 10.73
CA THR A 258 -11.35 -2.61 11.14
C THR A 258 -12.61 -1.85 10.71
N ASN A 259 -13.33 -1.19 11.62
CA ASN A 259 -14.62 -0.51 11.37
C ASN A 259 -15.81 -1.34 10.79
N GLY A 260 -15.71 -2.66 10.65
CA GLY A 260 -16.85 -3.49 10.24
C GLY A 260 -17.02 -3.69 8.73
N MET A 261 -15.93 -3.65 7.95
CA MET A 261 -15.98 -3.78 6.48
C MET A 261 -15.07 -4.88 5.93
N LEU A 262 -15.49 -5.44 4.79
CA LEU A 262 -14.75 -6.46 4.06
C LEU A 262 -13.48 -5.92 3.41
N PHE A 263 -12.38 -6.68 3.39
CA PHE A 263 -11.13 -6.32 2.70
C PHE A 263 -11.38 -5.86 1.26
N TRP A 264 -12.25 -6.57 0.52
CA TRP A 264 -12.62 -6.14 -0.85
C TRP A 264 -13.49 -4.90 -0.88
N ASP A 265 -14.25 -4.64 0.19
CA ASP A 265 -15.04 -3.43 0.32
C ASP A 265 -14.19 -2.23 0.75
N LEU A 266 -13.00 -2.45 1.33
CA LEU A 266 -12.10 -1.37 1.73
C LEU A 266 -11.71 -0.49 0.55
N PHE A 267 -11.51 -1.07 -0.64
CA PHE A 267 -11.20 -0.27 -1.82
C PHE A 267 -12.34 0.71 -2.13
N SER A 268 -13.59 0.22 -2.09
CA SER A 268 -14.77 1.05 -2.31
C SER A 268 -14.96 2.08 -1.20
N TYR A 269 -14.71 1.70 0.06
CA TYR A 269 -14.77 2.60 1.21
C TYR A 269 -13.79 3.77 1.09
N TYR A 270 -12.51 3.48 0.80
CA TYR A 270 -11.52 4.54 0.61
C TYR A 270 -11.77 5.34 -0.67
N GLN A 271 -12.33 4.72 -1.71
CA GLN A 271 -12.81 5.45 -2.88
C GLN A 271 -13.93 6.43 -2.54
N ASP A 272 -14.87 6.05 -1.67
CA ASP A 272 -15.95 6.92 -1.19
C ASP A 272 -15.42 8.06 -0.31
N ILE A 273 -14.44 7.79 0.57
CA ILE A 273 -13.72 8.83 1.33
C ILE A 273 -13.06 9.81 0.35
N LYS A 274 -12.23 9.31 -0.57
CA LYS A 274 -11.53 10.13 -1.57
C LYS A 274 -12.50 10.98 -2.39
N ASN A 275 -13.63 10.41 -2.80
CA ASN A 275 -14.64 11.13 -3.57
C ASN A 275 -15.34 12.22 -2.74
N SER A 276 -15.64 11.94 -1.47
CA SER A 276 -16.26 12.89 -0.55
C SER A 276 -15.32 14.04 -0.23
N ALA A 277 -14.06 13.72 0.09
CA ALA A 277 -13.02 14.70 0.36
C ALA A 277 -12.76 15.59 -0.85
N ARG A 278 -12.77 15.03 -2.06
CA ARG A 278 -12.70 15.83 -3.30
C ARG A 278 -13.87 16.80 -3.44
N VAL A 279 -15.09 16.44 -3.05
CA VAL A 279 -16.22 17.37 -3.10
C VAL A 279 -16.00 18.50 -2.08
N ALA A 280 -15.69 18.15 -0.83
CA ALA A 280 -15.44 19.13 0.23
C ALA A 280 -14.27 20.08 -0.10
N ALA A 281 -13.15 19.56 -0.62
CA ALA A 281 -12.03 20.38 -1.08
C ALA A 281 -12.47 21.43 -2.12
N ASN A 282 -13.35 21.05 -3.06
CA ASN A 282 -13.86 22.00 -4.05
C ASN A 282 -14.84 23.02 -3.46
N ASP A 283 -15.59 22.65 -2.42
CA ASP A 283 -16.50 23.57 -1.72
C ASP A 283 -15.69 24.62 -0.93
N TYR A 284 -14.70 24.21 -0.14
CA TYR A 284 -13.80 25.14 0.56
C TYR A 284 -13.05 26.07 -0.38
N ARG A 285 -12.64 25.55 -1.53
CA ARG A 285 -12.03 26.36 -2.59
C ARG A 285 -12.99 27.42 -3.13
N GLN A 286 -14.26 27.09 -3.29
CA GLN A 286 -15.27 28.07 -3.70
C GLN A 286 -15.46 29.13 -2.61
N ASP A 287 -15.43 28.75 -1.34
CA ASP A 287 -15.50 29.71 -0.23
C ASP A 287 -14.31 30.68 -0.26
N MET A 288 -13.09 30.19 -0.52
CA MET A 288 -11.91 31.06 -0.71
C MET A 288 -12.09 32.03 -1.88
N ASP A 289 -12.59 31.56 -3.03
CA ASP A 289 -12.85 32.40 -4.21
C ASP A 289 -13.91 33.47 -3.93
N ASP A 290 -15.00 33.10 -3.23
CA ASP A 290 -16.08 34.01 -2.84
C ASP A 290 -15.57 35.10 -1.88
N ILE A 291 -14.73 34.74 -0.89
CA ILE A 291 -14.10 35.70 0.04
C ILE A 291 -13.20 36.68 -0.74
N VAL A 292 -12.43 36.19 -1.71
CA VAL A 292 -11.58 37.04 -2.56
C VAL A 292 -12.42 37.99 -3.41
N GLU A 293 -13.53 37.52 -4.00
CA GLU A 293 -14.44 38.35 -4.79
C GLU A 293 -15.10 39.44 -3.94
N GLU A 294 -15.59 39.09 -2.75
CA GLU A 294 -16.25 40.02 -1.83
C GLU A 294 -15.29 41.08 -1.26
N ASN A 295 -14.00 40.73 -1.12
CA ASN A 295 -12.96 41.58 -0.53
C ASN A 295 -11.91 42.04 -1.55
N GLY A 296 -12.23 42.05 -2.85
CA GLY A 296 -11.29 42.38 -3.93
C GLY A 296 -10.69 43.79 -3.92
N ASP A 297 -11.15 44.69 -3.05
CA ASP A 297 -10.48 45.97 -2.78
C ASP A 297 -9.17 45.79 -1.97
N TYR A 298 -9.02 44.65 -1.28
CA TYR A 298 -7.86 44.31 -0.45
C TYR A 298 -6.91 43.31 -1.13
N PHE A 299 -7.45 42.30 -1.83
CA PHE A 299 -6.68 41.36 -2.66
C PHE A 299 -6.33 41.98 -4.02
N LYS A 300 -5.11 41.78 -4.52
CA LYS A 300 -4.62 42.42 -5.77
C LYS A 300 -4.10 41.45 -6.82
#